data_AF-A0AAE1GCT7-F1
#
_entry.id   AF-A0AAE1GCT7-F1
#
_cell.length_a   1.000
_cell.length_b   1.000
_cell.length_c   1.000
_cell.angle_alpha   90.00
_cell.angle_beta   90.00
_cell.angle_gamma   90.00
#
_symmetry.space_group_name_H-M   'P 1'
#
loop_
_entity.id
_entity.type
_entity.pdbx_description
1 polymer ?
#
loop_
_entity_poly.entity_id
_entity_poly.type
_entity_poly.pdbx_seq_one_letter_code
_entity_poly.pdbx_strand_id
1 'polypeptide(L)' 'MSSNEIRAQREKFTKESIDDHQLAVAQDSKTDLLKCGQRNCKYNQMQTRSSDEPMTTFVICNHCGYRWKFS' A
#
# COMPACT_ATOMS: atom_id res chain seq x y z
N MET A 1 41.58 9.67 11.56
CA MET A 1 40.50 8.84 10.99
C MET A 1 39.67 8.33 12.16
N SER A 2 38.34 8.45 12.13
CA SER A 2 37.49 7.95 13.24
C SER A 2 37.74 6.45 13.46
N SER A 3 37.62 5.97 14.70
CA SER A 3 37.79 4.53 14.99
C SER A 3 36.89 3.70 14.08
N ASN A 4 37.32 2.47 13.78
CA ASN A 4 36.60 1.57 12.87
C ASN A 4 35.14 1.34 13.31
N GLU A 5 34.88 1.34 14.62
CA GLU A 5 33.54 1.21 15.20
C GLU A 5 32.64 2.42 14.90
N ILE A 6 33.16 3.63 15.03
CA ILE A 6 32.39 4.86 14.74
C ILE A 6 32.07 4.93 13.24
N ARG A 7 32.97 4.45 12.37
CA ARG A 7 32.71 4.41 10.94
C ARG A 7 31.59 3.42 10.60
N ALA A 8 31.62 2.23 11.19
CA ALA A 8 30.57 1.22 11.03
C ALA A 8 29.20 1.70 11.52
N GLN A 9 29.16 2.43 12.64
CA GLN A 9 27.91 3.03 13.16
C GLN A 9 27.33 4.06 12.18
N ARG A 10 28.17 4.94 11.62
CA ARG A 10 27.72 5.92 10.63
C ARG A 10 27.18 5.26 9.37
N GLU A 11 27.87 4.25 8.85
CA GLU A 11 27.45 3.48 7.68
C GLU A 11 26.09 2.80 7.92
N LYS A 12 25.88 2.24 9.12
CA LYS A 12 24.59 1.67 9.54
C LYS A 12 23.48 2.72 9.54
N PHE A 13 23.70 3.87 10.20
CA PHE A 13 22.70 4.93 10.27
C PHE A 13 22.36 5.53 8.90
N THR A 14 23.36 5.68 8.02
CA THR A 14 23.10 6.13 6.65
C THR A 14 22.29 5.13 5.85
N LYS A 15 22.51 3.82 6.05
CA LYS A 15 21.73 2.79 5.37
C LYS A 15 20.28 2.79 5.86
N GLU A 16 20.08 2.83 7.17
CA GLU A 16 18.74 2.90 7.78
C GLU A 16 17.98 4.15 7.31
N SER A 17 18.64 5.31 7.26
CA SER A 17 18.03 6.54 6.75
C SER A 17 17.63 6.44 5.27
N ILE A 18 18.42 5.76 4.44
CA ILE A 18 18.08 5.55 3.02
C ILE A 18 16.88 4.61 2.91
N ASP A 19 16.88 3.51 3.65
CA ASP A 19 15.80 2.51 3.62
C ASP A 19 14.46 3.11 4.09
N ASP A 20 14.47 3.89 5.17
CA ASP A 20 13.28 4.59 5.69
C ASP A 20 12.72 5.61 4.69
N HIS A 21 13.59 6.29 3.93
CA HIS A 21 13.18 7.32 2.98
C HIS A 21 12.74 6.76 1.62
N GLN A 22 13.05 5.50 1.32
CA GLN A 22 12.64 4.83 0.08
C GLN A 22 11.22 4.24 0.15
N LEU A 23 10.67 4.01 1.34
CA LEU A 23 9.45 3.24 1.51
C LEU A 23 8.20 4.14 1.63
N ALA A 24 7.48 4.31 0.51
CA ALA A 24 6.08 4.73 0.58
C ALA A 24 5.22 3.55 1.07
N VAL A 25 4.93 3.51 2.37
CA VAL A 25 4.05 2.48 2.95
C VAL A 25 2.61 2.75 2.53
N ALA A 26 2.19 2.12 1.43
CA ALA A 26 0.79 2.15 1.03
C ALA A 26 -0.03 1.33 2.04
N GLN A 27 -1.01 1.97 2.67
CA GLN A 27 -1.96 1.27 3.54
C GLN A 27 -2.85 0.36 2.69
N ASP A 28 -2.80 -0.93 3.00
CA ASP A 28 -3.63 -1.95 2.38
C ASP A 28 -4.89 -2.17 3.21
N SER A 29 -6.04 -2.28 2.53
CA SER A 29 -7.31 -2.62 3.16
C SER A 29 -7.52 -4.14 3.16
N LYS A 30 -8.12 -4.68 4.21
CA LYS A 30 -8.46 -6.11 4.24
C LYS A 30 -9.94 -6.26 3.91
N THR A 31 -10.26 -7.02 2.86
CA THR A 31 -11.66 -7.31 2.48
C THR A 31 -11.83 -8.81 2.27
N ASP A 32 -12.94 -9.38 2.73
CA ASP A 32 -13.25 -10.82 2.55
C ASP A 32 -13.97 -11.14 1.23
N LEU A 33 -14.30 -10.13 0.43
CA LEU A 33 -15.16 -10.22 -0.75
C LEU A 33 -14.41 -10.62 -2.04
N LEU A 34 -13.62 -11.69 -1.96
CA LEU A 34 -12.57 -11.97 -2.93
C LEU A 34 -12.78 -13.20 -3.78
N LYS A 35 -12.62 -13.02 -5.10
CA LYS A 35 -12.47 -14.14 -6.04
C LYS A 35 -11.11 -14.85 -5.94
N CYS A 36 -10.08 -14.14 -5.47
CA CYS A 36 -8.69 -14.63 -5.40
C CYS A 36 -8.33 -15.35 -4.07
N GLY A 37 -9.26 -15.45 -3.10
CA GLY A 37 -9.03 -16.09 -1.80
C GLY A 37 -8.04 -15.37 -0.85
N GLN A 38 -7.42 -14.28 -1.28
CA GLN A 38 -6.36 -13.55 -0.55
C GLN A 38 -6.82 -12.16 -0.10
N ARG A 39 -6.94 -11.95 1.22
CA ARG A 39 -7.57 -10.77 1.86
C ARG A 39 -6.95 -9.41 1.57
N ASN A 40 -5.78 -9.34 0.93
CA ASN A 40 -5.09 -8.08 0.66
C ASN A 40 -5.66 -7.37 -0.57
N CYS A 41 -6.46 -6.33 -0.33
CA CYS A 41 -7.11 -5.53 -1.37
C CYS A 41 -6.97 -4.04 -1.13
N LYS A 42 -7.19 -3.24 -2.16
CA LYS A 42 -7.45 -1.81 -2.00
C LYS A 42 -8.85 -1.51 -2.50
N TYR A 43 -9.67 -0.92 -1.64
CA TYR A 43 -10.95 -0.34 -2.06
C TYR A 43 -10.80 1.17 -2.18
N ASN A 44 -11.42 1.73 -3.22
CA ASN A 44 -11.52 3.17 -3.44
C ASN A 44 -12.97 3.49 -3.81
N GLN A 45 -13.57 4.42 -3.10
CA GLN A 45 -14.91 4.90 -3.38
C GLN A 45 -14.82 6.14 -4.25
N MET A 46 -15.49 6.10 -5.40
CA MET A 46 -15.53 7.22 -6.33
C MET A 46 -16.94 7.36 -6.87
N GLN A 47 -17.48 8.58 -6.78
CA GLN A 47 -18.75 8.91 -7.38
C GLN A 47 -18.55 9.04 -8.90
N THR A 48 -19.09 8.08 -9.64
CA THR A 48 -18.98 8.07 -11.12
C THR A 48 -20.30 8.42 -11.80
N ARG A 49 -21.35 8.73 -11.03
CA ARG A 49 -22.72 8.98 -11.50
C ARG A 49 -23.32 10.19 -10.78
N SER A 50 -24.49 10.63 -11.24
CA SER A 50 -25.23 11.78 -10.68
C SER A 50 -25.45 11.65 -9.18
N SER A 51 -25.67 12.77 -8.51
CA SER A 51 -25.76 12.88 -7.04
C SER A 51 -26.79 11.96 -6.38
N ASP A 52 -27.80 11.48 -7.11
CA ASP A 52 -28.85 10.60 -6.60
C ASP A 52 -28.47 9.11 -6.55
N GLU A 53 -27.33 8.71 -7.14
CA GLU A 53 -26.85 7.33 -7.06
C GLU A 53 -25.75 7.16 -6.00
N PRO A 54 -25.75 6.03 -5.26
CA PRO A 54 -24.74 5.75 -4.26
C PRO A 54 -23.34 5.66 -4.89
N MET A 55 -22.32 6.02 -4.10
CA MET A 55 -20.93 5.96 -4.53
C MET A 55 -20.53 4.57 -5.03
N THR A 56 -19.82 4.52 -6.15
CA THR A 56 -19.31 3.25 -6.68
C THR A 56 -18.05 2.87 -5.92
N THR A 57 -18.02 1.67 -5.35
CA THR A 57 -16.83 1.14 -4.66
C THR A 57 -16.02 0.30 -5.65
N PHE A 58 -14.83 0.75 -5.98
CA PHE A 58 -13.87 0.02 -6.80
C PHE A 58 -12.94 -0.79 -5.90
N VAL A 59 -12.82 -2.09 -6.14
CA VAL A 59 -11.90 -2.96 -5.38
C VAL A 59 -10.87 -3.56 -6.33
N ILE A 60 -9.61 -3.59 -5.89
CA ILE A 60 -8.50 -4.25 -6.59
C ILE A 60 -7.84 -5.27 -5.66
N CYS A 61 -7.60 -6.49 -6.15
CA CYS A 61 -6.81 -7.51 -5.43
C CYS A 61 -5.32 -7.22 -5.70
N ASN A 62 -4.54 -6.90 -4.67
CA ASN A 62 -3.11 -6.58 -4.82
C ASN A 62 -2.28 -7.79 -5.25
N HIS A 63 -2.81 -9.01 -5.05
CA HIS A 63 -2.12 -10.26 -5.42
C HIS A 63 -2.29 -10.65 -6.89
N CYS A 64 -3.52 -10.55 -7.44
CA CYS A 64 -3.80 -10.98 -8.81
C CYS A 64 -4.12 -9.83 -9.77
N GLY A 65 -4.20 -8.59 -9.29
CA GLY A 65 -4.53 -7.42 -10.09
C GLY A 65 -5.98 -7.35 -10.56
N TYR A 66 -6.82 -8.32 -10.19
CA TYR A 66 -8.23 -8.32 -10.58
C TYR A 66 -8.96 -7.13 -9.97
N ARG A 67 -9.76 -6.45 -10.80
CA ARG A 67 -10.52 -5.26 -10.42
C ARG A 67 -12.01 -5.48 -10.65
N TRP A 68 -12.83 -5.11 -9.68
CA TRP A 68 -14.29 -5.15 -9.82
C TRP A 68 -14.94 -3.97 -9.11
N LYS A 69 -16.22 -3.76 -9.43
CA LYS A 69 -17.04 -2.67 -8.89
C LYS A 69 -18.18 -3.25 -8.05
N PHE A 70 -18.48 -2.60 -6.93
CA PHE A 70 -19.75 -2.71 -6.23
C PHE A 70 -20.55 -1.44 -6.52
N SER A 71 -21.77 -1.63 -7.04
CA SER A 71 -22.78 -0.59 -7.27
C SER A 71 -23.96 -0.84 -6.35
#